data_AF-A0A8S3IXG3-F1
#
_entry.id   AF-A0A8S3IXG3-F1
#
_cell.length_a   1.000
_cell.length_b   1.000
_cell.length_c   1.000
_cell.angle_alpha   90.00
_cell.angle_beta   90.00
_cell.angle_gamma   90.00
#
_symmetry.space_group_name_H-M   'P 1'
#
loop_
_entity.id
_entity.type
_entity.pdbx_description
1 polymer ?
#
loop_
_entity_poly.entity_id
_entity_poly.type
_entity_poly.pdbx_seq_one_letter_code
_entity_poly.pdbx_strand_id
1 'polypeptide(L)'
;YFKNNYPDYNGEQYLGPDNQLSPPLKSTIIQWIQQHLHILEQNLNQTDSSDGSVYTGSAGIALLYLRLAQVLPDQKSHFMSKAQTLIDAALRLLDRRVVTFLCGAPGPLAIAAVIYYNVGDQKTTDKYIETILSMKKNALSHSIPDEFLYGRAGYLFTLMFLRREIGEHVVDPQIITEVTKI
;
A
#
# COMPACT_ATOMS: atom_id res chain seq x y z
N TYR A 1 -19.06 -12.37 -19.13
CA TYR A 1 -18.50 -12.99 -17.91
C TYR A 1 -18.08 -14.42 -18.26
N PHE A 2 -16.99 -14.94 -17.67
CA PHE A 2 -16.66 -16.36 -17.80
C PHE A 2 -17.62 -17.18 -16.93
N LYS A 3 -18.07 -18.32 -17.43
CA LYS A 3 -18.92 -19.23 -16.65
C LYS A 3 -18.09 -19.77 -15.48
N ASN A 4 -18.60 -19.64 -14.25
CA ASN A 4 -17.98 -20.26 -13.09
C ASN A 4 -18.09 -21.79 -13.23
N ASN A 5 -16.94 -22.45 -13.39
CA ASN A 5 -16.85 -23.91 -13.51
C ASN A 5 -16.51 -24.58 -12.18
N TYR A 6 -16.36 -23.82 -11.10
CA TYR A 6 -16.11 -24.35 -9.76
C TYR A 6 -17.43 -24.77 -9.11
N PRO A 7 -17.49 -25.94 -8.43
CA PRO A 7 -18.68 -26.34 -7.69
C PRO A 7 -18.92 -25.41 -6.49
N ASP A 8 -20.16 -25.37 -6.01
CA ASP A 8 -20.45 -24.76 -4.72
C ASP A 8 -19.71 -25.48 -3.59
N TYR A 9 -19.49 -24.77 -2.48
CA TYR A 9 -18.82 -25.33 -1.31
C TYR A 9 -19.52 -26.61 -0.82
N ASN A 10 -18.76 -27.70 -0.75
CA ASN A 10 -19.26 -29.06 -0.45
C ASN A 10 -18.74 -29.62 0.89
N GLY A 11 -18.04 -28.80 1.70
CA GLY A 11 -17.43 -29.25 2.96
C GLY A 11 -15.95 -29.66 2.86
N GLU A 12 -15.33 -29.65 1.67
CA GLU A 12 -13.88 -29.86 1.53
C GLU A 12 -13.09 -28.84 2.36
N GLN A 13 -12.16 -29.33 3.18
CA GLN A 13 -11.33 -28.51 4.06
C GLN A 13 -9.99 -28.21 3.39
N TYR A 14 -9.91 -27.05 2.74
CA TYR A 14 -8.65 -26.45 2.28
C TYR A 14 -7.89 -25.74 3.42
N LEU A 15 -8.55 -25.62 4.58
CA LEU A 15 -8.01 -25.07 5.80
C LEU A 15 -7.71 -26.20 6.81
N GLY A 16 -6.65 -26.05 7.58
CA GLY A 16 -6.35 -26.90 8.72
C GLY A 16 -7.28 -26.63 9.91
N PRO A 17 -7.13 -27.40 11.01
CA PRO A 17 -7.93 -27.25 12.24
C PRO A 17 -7.82 -25.86 12.90
N ASP A 18 -6.79 -25.11 12.57
CA ASP A 18 -6.48 -23.75 13.04
C ASP A 18 -7.01 -22.65 12.10
N ASN A 19 -7.85 -23.01 11.11
CA ASN A 19 -8.33 -22.15 10.03
C ASN A 19 -7.20 -21.55 9.16
N GLN A 20 -6.01 -22.15 9.16
CA GLN A 20 -4.91 -21.76 8.28
C GLN A 20 -4.94 -22.54 6.97
N LEU A 21 -4.37 -22.00 5.90
CA LEU A 21 -4.23 -22.72 4.64
C LEU A 21 -3.48 -24.04 4.85
N SER A 22 -3.99 -25.13 4.26
CA SER A 22 -3.29 -26.41 4.28
C SER A 22 -1.87 -26.26 3.68
N PRO A 23 -0.86 -26.99 4.19
CA PRO A 23 0.51 -26.87 3.71
C PRO A 23 0.68 -27.04 2.18
N PRO A 24 -0.02 -27.99 1.51
CA PRO A 24 0.03 -28.12 0.05
C PRO A 24 -0.49 -26.87 -0.66
N LEU A 25 -1.67 -26.37 -0.27
CA LEU A 25 -2.27 -25.18 -0.89
C LEU A 25 -1.41 -23.94 -0.67
N LYS A 26 -0.88 -23.75 0.54
CA LYS A 26 0.04 -22.66 0.85
C LYS A 26 1.29 -22.70 -0.04
N SER A 27 1.87 -23.89 -0.22
CA SER A 27 3.06 -24.08 -1.06
C SER A 27 2.76 -23.75 -2.53
N THR A 28 1.62 -24.20 -3.05
CA THR A 28 1.16 -23.86 -4.40
C THR A 28 0.96 -22.35 -4.58
N ILE A 29 0.32 -21.67 -3.64
CA ILE A 29 0.12 -20.21 -3.70
C ILE A 29 1.46 -19.47 -3.72
N ILE A 30 2.40 -19.87 -2.86
CA ILE A 30 3.74 -19.25 -2.82
C ILE A 30 4.48 -19.45 -4.14
N GLN A 31 4.38 -20.64 -4.75
CA GLN A 31 4.98 -20.90 -6.06
C GLN A 31 4.38 -19.98 -7.14
N TRP A 32 3.06 -19.79 -7.16
CA TRP A 32 2.40 -18.87 -8.10
C TRP A 32 2.83 -17.42 -7.89
N ILE A 33 2.93 -16.97 -6.63
CA ILE A 33 3.44 -15.64 -6.28
C ILE A 33 4.86 -15.47 -6.85
N GLN A 34 5.76 -16.43 -6.62
CA GLN A 34 7.13 -16.36 -7.13
C GLN A 34 7.19 -16.30 -8.66
N GLN A 35 6.40 -17.13 -9.35
CA GLN A 35 6.32 -17.11 -10.81
C GLN A 35 5.83 -15.77 -11.35
N HIS A 36 4.78 -15.21 -10.75
CA HIS A 36 4.20 -13.94 -11.20
C HIS A 36 5.08 -12.75 -10.85
N LEU A 37 5.80 -12.79 -9.72
CA LEU A 37 6.82 -11.80 -9.39
C LEU A 37 7.97 -11.83 -10.39
N HIS A 38 8.43 -13.01 -10.79
CA HIS A 38 9.45 -13.11 -11.83
C HIS A 38 9.00 -12.43 -13.13
N ILE A 39 7.76 -12.71 -13.57
CA ILE A 39 7.18 -12.06 -14.76
C ILE A 39 7.10 -10.53 -14.56
N LEU A 40 6.60 -10.07 -13.41
CA LEU A 40 6.53 -8.64 -13.09
C LEU A 40 7.90 -7.98 -13.22
N GLU A 41 8.93 -8.56 -12.57
CA GLU A 41 10.28 -8.02 -12.54
C GLU A 41 10.94 -7.94 -13.93
N GLN A 42 10.72 -8.94 -14.79
CA GLN A 42 11.23 -8.92 -16.17
C GLN A 42 10.60 -7.81 -17.03
N ASN A 43 9.43 -7.29 -16.64
CA ASN A 43 8.67 -6.31 -17.41
C ASN A 43 8.61 -4.93 -16.75
N LEU A 44 9.27 -4.71 -15.60
CA LEU A 44 9.26 -3.40 -14.93
C LEU A 44 9.79 -2.27 -15.81
N ASN A 45 10.80 -2.55 -16.64
CA ASN A 45 11.36 -1.58 -17.58
C ASN A 45 10.41 -1.18 -18.73
N GLN A 46 9.33 -1.91 -18.93
CA GLN A 46 8.29 -1.61 -19.93
C GLN A 46 7.14 -0.78 -19.36
N THR A 47 7.12 -0.56 -18.03
CA THR A 47 6.12 0.28 -17.38
C THR A 47 6.42 1.77 -17.59
N ASP A 48 5.40 2.62 -17.41
CA ASP A 48 5.58 4.07 -17.43
C ASP A 48 6.46 4.51 -16.26
N SER A 49 7.70 4.88 -16.57
CA SER A 49 8.68 5.36 -15.58
C SER A 49 8.36 6.74 -15.00
N SER A 50 7.34 7.43 -15.52
CA SER A 50 6.87 8.72 -14.99
C SER A 50 5.72 8.58 -13.99
N ASP A 51 5.14 7.38 -13.82
CA ASP A 51 4.07 7.13 -12.86
C ASP A 51 4.61 6.70 -11.48
N GLY A 52 4.58 7.65 -10.55
CA GLY A 52 4.89 7.43 -9.13
C GLY A 52 3.70 7.05 -8.26
N SER A 53 2.48 6.94 -8.82
CA SER A 53 1.26 6.70 -8.05
C SER A 53 1.21 5.30 -7.45
N VAL A 54 0.30 5.09 -6.50
CA VAL A 54 0.02 3.76 -5.95
C VAL A 54 -0.93 2.98 -6.86
N TYR A 55 -1.82 3.67 -7.57
CA TYR A 55 -2.84 3.05 -8.40
C TYR A 55 -2.26 2.25 -9.57
N THR A 56 -1.32 2.85 -10.30
CA THR A 56 -0.74 2.27 -11.52
C THR A 56 0.78 2.37 -11.57
N GLY A 57 1.39 3.09 -10.64
CA GLY A 57 2.81 3.42 -10.66
C GLY A 57 3.69 2.58 -9.75
N SER A 58 4.95 3.02 -9.70
CA SER A 58 6.03 2.37 -8.93
C SER A 58 5.74 2.27 -7.42
N ALA A 59 4.98 3.19 -6.82
CA ALA A 59 4.61 3.09 -5.41
C ALA A 59 3.64 1.95 -5.12
N GLY A 60 2.77 1.57 -6.08
CA GLY A 60 1.89 0.41 -5.95
C GLY A 60 2.69 -0.89 -5.87
N ILE A 61 3.74 -0.98 -6.68
CA ILE A 61 4.67 -2.09 -6.68
C ILE A 61 5.50 -2.10 -5.38
N ALA A 62 5.94 -0.93 -4.90
CA ALA A 62 6.59 -0.82 -3.59
C ALA A 62 5.69 -1.34 -2.45
N LEU A 63 4.40 -1.00 -2.48
CA LEU A 63 3.41 -1.50 -1.52
C LEU A 63 3.26 -3.03 -1.60
N LEU A 64 3.24 -3.61 -2.81
CA LEU A 64 3.23 -5.07 -2.98
C LEU A 64 4.44 -5.72 -2.29
N TYR A 65 5.65 -5.20 -2.51
CA TYR A 65 6.85 -5.74 -1.87
C TYR A 65 6.87 -5.54 -0.35
N LEU A 66 6.39 -4.40 0.15
CA LEU A 66 6.20 -4.18 1.59
C LEU A 66 5.26 -5.24 2.19
N ARG A 67 4.15 -5.58 1.51
CA ARG A 67 3.25 -6.64 1.95
C ARG A 67 3.89 -8.01 1.92
N LEU A 68 4.64 -8.34 0.87
CA LEU A 68 5.36 -9.61 0.77
C LEU A 68 6.37 -9.76 1.91
N ALA A 69 7.06 -8.68 2.30
CA ALA A 69 7.96 -8.69 3.44
C ALA A 69 7.25 -8.98 4.78
N GLN A 70 5.97 -8.61 4.91
CA GLN A 70 5.15 -8.87 6.11
C GLN A 70 4.61 -10.31 6.13
N VAL A 71 4.20 -10.85 4.98
CA VAL A 71 3.56 -12.19 4.91
C VAL A 71 4.53 -13.34 4.64
N LEU A 72 5.73 -13.07 4.12
CA LEU A 72 6.78 -14.05 3.80
C LEU A 72 8.09 -13.67 4.52
N PRO A 73 8.20 -13.96 5.84
CA PRO A 73 9.31 -13.48 6.65
C PRO A 73 10.69 -14.02 6.23
N ASP A 74 10.75 -15.20 5.64
CA ASP A 74 12.00 -15.84 5.18
C ASP A 74 12.73 -15.00 4.10
N GLN A 75 11.99 -14.16 3.37
CA GLN A 75 12.52 -13.28 2.33
C GLN A 75 12.36 -11.79 2.66
N LYS A 76 12.07 -11.47 3.93
CA LYS A 76 11.75 -10.11 4.39
C LYS A 76 12.79 -9.09 3.93
N SER A 77 14.08 -9.36 4.13
CA SER A 77 15.16 -8.42 3.79
C SER A 77 15.23 -8.13 2.29
N HIS A 78 15.00 -9.15 1.45
CA HIS A 78 14.99 -8.99 -0.01
C HIS A 78 13.80 -8.12 -0.45
N PHE A 79 12.60 -8.44 0.01
CA PHE A 79 11.40 -7.68 -0.32
C PHE A 79 11.42 -6.25 0.22
N MET A 80 11.95 -6.03 1.43
CA MET A 80 12.13 -4.67 1.97
C MET A 80 13.09 -3.83 1.12
N SER A 81 14.21 -4.42 0.66
CA SER A 81 15.15 -3.71 -0.22
C SER A 81 14.51 -3.31 -1.57
N LYS A 82 13.71 -4.20 -2.15
CA LYS A 82 12.93 -3.91 -3.37
C LYS A 82 11.90 -2.80 -3.13
N ALA A 83 11.13 -2.89 -2.04
CA ALA A 83 10.15 -1.87 -1.66
C ALA A 83 10.81 -0.50 -1.49
N GLN A 84 11.96 -0.43 -0.80
CA GLN A 84 12.70 0.81 -0.61
C GLN A 84 13.20 1.40 -1.94
N THR A 85 13.78 0.57 -2.81
CA THR A 85 14.27 1.03 -4.12
C THR A 85 13.14 1.64 -4.97
N LEU A 86 11.99 0.98 -4.99
CA LEU A 86 10.82 1.43 -5.76
C LEU A 86 10.19 2.68 -5.16
N ILE A 87 10.09 2.77 -3.82
CA ILE A 87 9.48 3.93 -3.18
C ILE A 87 10.36 5.18 -3.34
N ASP A 88 11.68 5.04 -3.26
CA ASP A 88 12.61 6.16 -3.47
C ASP A 88 12.49 6.71 -4.90
N ALA A 89 12.21 5.84 -5.87
CA ALA A 89 11.89 6.26 -7.24
C ALA A 89 10.56 7.00 -7.33
N ALA A 90 9.49 6.44 -6.76
CA ALA A 90 8.17 7.05 -6.76
C ALA A 90 8.15 8.44 -6.09
N LEU A 91 8.91 8.63 -5.01
CA LEU A 91 9.02 9.89 -4.28
C LEU A 91 9.60 11.05 -5.14
N ARG A 92 10.27 10.75 -6.26
CA ARG A 92 10.74 11.77 -7.22
C ARG A 92 9.65 12.23 -8.19
N LEU A 93 8.51 11.52 -8.24
CA LEU A 93 7.43 11.67 -9.23
C LEU A 93 6.12 12.13 -8.57
N LEU A 94 6.18 12.73 -7.38
CA LEU A 94 4.98 13.07 -6.60
C LEU A 94 4.09 14.09 -7.31
N ASP A 95 2.85 13.70 -7.59
CA ASP A 95 1.79 14.66 -7.93
C ASP A 95 1.19 15.26 -6.64
N ARG A 96 1.57 16.49 -6.34
CA ARG A 96 1.11 17.23 -5.15
C ARG A 96 -0.27 17.88 -5.33
N ARG A 97 -0.85 17.83 -6.53
CA ARG A 97 -2.20 18.36 -6.81
C ARG A 97 -3.28 17.40 -6.31
N VAL A 98 -2.98 16.11 -6.31
CA VAL A 98 -3.87 15.04 -5.83
C VAL A 98 -3.48 14.64 -4.41
N VAL A 99 -4.47 14.55 -3.53
CA VAL A 99 -4.27 14.36 -2.08
C VAL A 99 -4.82 13.03 -1.57
N THR A 100 -4.69 11.97 -2.34
CA THR A 100 -5.22 10.64 -2.02
C THR A 100 -4.14 9.58 -2.00
N PHE A 101 -4.40 8.46 -1.32
CA PHE A 101 -3.48 7.33 -1.27
C PHE A 101 -3.20 6.73 -2.66
N LEU A 102 -4.23 6.53 -3.49
CA LEU A 102 -4.03 5.83 -4.76
C LEU A 102 -3.38 6.70 -5.83
N CYS A 103 -3.90 7.90 -6.05
CA CYS A 103 -3.53 8.70 -7.22
C CYS A 103 -2.65 9.92 -6.90
N GLY A 104 -2.30 10.18 -5.64
CA GLY A 104 -1.64 11.41 -5.23
C GLY A 104 -0.43 11.22 -4.34
N ALA A 105 0.24 12.33 -4.03
CA ALA A 105 1.44 12.34 -3.18
C ALA A 105 1.29 11.64 -1.81
N PRO A 106 0.11 11.65 -1.13
CA PRO A 106 -0.02 10.99 0.16
C PRO A 106 0.26 9.48 0.15
N GLY A 107 -0.03 8.79 -0.95
CA GLY A 107 0.23 7.34 -1.10
C GLY A 107 1.70 6.98 -0.99
N PRO A 108 2.55 7.45 -1.91
CA PRO A 108 3.98 7.16 -1.87
C PRO A 108 4.64 7.64 -0.57
N LEU A 109 4.22 8.80 -0.04
CA LEU A 109 4.72 9.31 1.24
C LEU A 109 4.36 8.37 2.41
N ALA A 110 3.14 7.83 2.44
CA ALA A 110 2.71 6.95 3.53
C ALA A 110 3.40 5.59 3.47
N ILE A 111 3.58 5.04 2.27
CA ILE A 111 4.34 3.79 2.07
C ILE A 111 5.80 3.99 2.48
N ALA A 112 6.41 5.13 2.10
CA ALA A 112 7.76 5.47 2.51
C ALA A 112 7.87 5.59 4.04
N ALA A 113 6.95 6.30 4.70
CA ALA A 113 6.93 6.41 6.16
C ALA A 113 6.94 5.03 6.84
N VAL A 114 6.12 4.08 6.35
CA VAL A 114 6.10 2.71 6.89
C VAL A 114 7.40 1.97 6.62
N ILE A 115 7.98 2.10 5.43
CA ILE A 115 9.26 1.45 5.10
C ILE A 115 10.38 1.97 6.02
N TYR A 116 10.50 3.29 6.17
CA TYR A 116 11.53 3.91 7.01
C TYR A 116 11.32 3.62 8.50
N TYR A 117 10.06 3.51 8.94
CA TYR A 117 9.74 3.06 10.30
C TYR A 117 10.24 1.64 10.56
N ASN A 118 10.02 0.72 9.61
CA ASN A 118 10.45 -0.67 9.74
C ASN A 118 11.98 -0.86 9.79
N VAL A 119 12.76 0.10 9.28
CA VAL A 119 14.23 0.08 9.35
C VAL A 119 14.79 0.97 10.48
N GLY A 120 13.92 1.54 11.32
CA GLY A 120 14.31 2.34 12.49
C GLY A 120 14.70 3.78 12.19
N ASP A 121 14.44 4.30 10.99
CA ASP A 121 14.67 5.71 10.65
C ASP A 121 13.46 6.56 11.03
N GLN A 122 13.36 6.87 12.33
CA GLN A 122 12.26 7.66 12.88
C GLN A 122 12.21 9.07 12.28
N LYS A 123 13.37 9.69 12.03
CA LYS A 123 13.45 11.06 11.48
C LYS A 123 12.83 11.15 10.10
N THR A 124 13.15 10.20 9.23
CA THR A 124 12.57 10.14 7.87
C THR A 124 11.09 9.78 7.91
N THR A 125 10.70 8.88 8.82
CA THR A 125 9.30 8.53 9.10
C THR A 125 8.47 9.76 9.45
N ASP A 126 8.89 10.51 10.47
CA ASP A 126 8.19 11.68 10.98
C ASP A 126 8.06 12.75 9.89
N LYS A 127 9.14 13.02 9.14
CA LYS A 127 9.14 13.95 8.01
C LYS A 127 8.03 13.64 6.99
N TYR A 128 7.87 12.37 6.62
CA TYR A 128 6.84 12.00 5.63
C TYR A 128 5.44 12.11 6.20
N ILE A 129 5.23 11.73 7.46
CA ILE A 129 3.94 11.89 8.15
C ILE A 129 3.58 13.37 8.25
N GLU A 130 4.47 14.23 8.71
CA GLU A 130 4.27 15.68 8.76
C GLU A 130 3.93 16.26 7.39
N THR A 131 4.61 15.80 6.33
CA THR A 131 4.32 16.20 4.96
C THR A 131 2.89 15.84 4.56
N ILE A 132 2.42 14.63 4.89
CA ILE A 132 1.04 14.19 4.61
C ILE A 132 0.03 15.02 5.40
N LEU A 133 0.28 15.27 6.68
CA LEU A 133 -0.61 16.06 7.55
C LEU A 133 -0.70 17.52 7.09
N SER A 134 0.37 18.08 6.54
CA SER A 134 0.37 19.43 5.96
C SER A 134 -0.61 19.58 4.78
N MET A 135 -0.95 18.47 4.11
CA MET A 135 -1.91 18.46 2.99
C MET A 135 -3.37 18.46 3.44
N LYS A 136 -3.66 18.39 4.75
CA LYS A 136 -5.03 18.37 5.30
C LYS A 136 -5.91 19.47 4.71
N LYS A 137 -5.40 20.69 4.60
CA LYS A 137 -6.19 21.82 4.06
C LYS A 137 -6.72 21.56 2.65
N ASN A 138 -5.92 20.90 1.81
CA ASN A 138 -6.32 20.55 0.45
C ASN A 138 -7.35 19.42 0.45
N ALA A 139 -7.18 18.44 1.35
CA ALA A 139 -8.15 17.36 1.54
C ALA A 139 -9.51 17.86 2.07
N LEU A 140 -9.54 18.93 2.85
CA LEU A 140 -10.78 19.52 3.36
C LEU A 140 -11.42 20.53 2.39
N SER A 141 -10.85 20.72 1.20
CA SER A 141 -11.41 21.66 0.23
C SER A 141 -12.77 21.18 -0.28
N HIS A 142 -13.76 22.08 -0.35
CA HIS A 142 -15.05 21.81 -1.00
C HIS A 142 -14.94 21.51 -2.50
N SER A 143 -13.75 21.73 -3.10
CA SER A 143 -13.50 21.47 -4.52
C SER A 143 -13.17 20.01 -4.84
N ILE A 144 -12.93 19.16 -3.85
CA ILE A 144 -12.61 17.74 -4.08
C ILE A 144 -13.84 16.86 -3.78
N PRO A 145 -13.97 15.70 -4.45
CA PRO A 145 -15.09 14.79 -4.22
C PRO A 145 -14.94 14.01 -2.91
N ASP A 146 -15.93 13.18 -2.59
CA ASP A 146 -15.94 12.29 -1.43
C ASP A 146 -15.55 10.83 -1.72
N GLU A 147 -15.08 10.56 -2.93
CA GLU A 147 -14.71 9.20 -3.37
C GLU A 147 -13.24 8.85 -3.07
N PHE A 148 -12.84 7.64 -3.43
CA PHE A 148 -11.60 7.03 -2.97
C PHE A 148 -10.36 7.39 -3.79
N LEU A 149 -10.51 7.64 -5.10
CA LEU A 149 -9.39 7.82 -6.03
C LEU A 149 -8.81 9.23 -5.98
N TYR A 150 -9.65 10.24 -5.80
CA TYR A 150 -9.30 11.67 -5.86
C TYR A 150 -9.95 12.51 -4.74
N GLY A 151 -10.77 11.90 -3.89
CA GLY A 151 -11.56 12.57 -2.88
C GLY A 151 -11.11 12.38 -1.42
N ARG A 152 -11.92 12.91 -0.51
CA ARG A 152 -11.71 12.88 0.94
C ARG A 152 -11.51 11.47 1.49
N ALA A 153 -12.25 10.48 0.97
CA ALA A 153 -12.10 9.09 1.41
C ALA A 153 -10.70 8.52 1.09
N GLY A 154 -10.09 8.92 -0.03
CA GLY A 154 -8.72 8.55 -0.39
C GLY A 154 -7.66 9.16 0.53
N TYR A 155 -7.87 10.39 0.99
CA TYR A 155 -7.00 11.00 2.01
C TYR A 155 -7.18 10.32 3.36
N LEU A 156 -8.43 10.10 3.79
CA LEU A 156 -8.76 9.40 5.03
C LEU A 156 -8.10 8.01 5.08
N PHE A 157 -8.12 7.26 3.97
CA PHE A 157 -7.43 5.98 3.89
C PHE A 157 -5.94 6.11 4.16
N THR A 158 -5.29 7.16 3.68
CA THR A 158 -3.86 7.41 3.96
C THR A 158 -3.61 7.52 5.46
N LEU A 159 -4.46 8.29 6.16
CA LEU A 159 -4.34 8.49 7.60
C LEU A 159 -4.57 7.17 8.37
N MET A 160 -5.57 6.39 7.95
CA MET A 160 -5.86 5.08 8.55
C MET A 160 -4.77 4.05 8.26
N PHE A 161 -4.15 4.11 7.07
CA PHE A 161 -3.01 3.28 6.71
C PHE A 161 -1.83 3.55 7.66
N LEU A 162 -1.48 4.81 7.91
CA LEU A 162 -0.41 5.17 8.86
C LEU A 162 -0.70 4.68 10.29
N ARG A 163 -1.94 4.91 10.78
CA ARG A 163 -2.33 4.45 12.12
C ARG A 163 -2.23 2.93 12.27
N ARG A 164 -2.60 2.18 11.23
CA ARG A 164 -2.53 0.71 11.24
C ARG A 164 -1.10 0.20 11.20
N GLU A 165 -0.26 0.76 10.33
CA GLU A 165 1.08 0.20 10.06
C GLU A 165 2.15 0.66 11.07
N ILE A 166 1.99 1.84 11.67
CA ILE A 166 2.97 2.42 12.60
C ILE A 166 2.42 2.47 14.02
N GLY A 167 1.18 2.95 14.18
CA GLY A 167 0.49 3.02 15.45
C GLY A 167 -0.46 4.20 15.53
N GLU A 168 -1.46 4.13 16.40
CA GLU A 168 -2.55 5.12 16.41
C GLU A 168 -2.10 6.55 16.73
N HIS A 169 -1.02 6.70 17.49
CA HIS A 169 -0.49 7.99 17.96
C HIS A 169 0.08 8.88 16.84
N VAL A 170 0.35 8.33 15.65
CA VAL A 170 0.98 9.08 14.56
C VAL A 170 0.03 10.03 13.83
N VAL A 171 -1.27 9.89 14.04
CA VAL A 171 -2.29 10.80 13.50
C VAL A 171 -3.26 11.18 14.61
N ASP A 172 -3.38 12.48 14.88
CA ASP A 172 -4.35 13.01 15.83
C ASP A 172 -5.80 12.60 15.44
N PRO A 173 -6.56 11.94 16.32
CA PRO A 173 -7.97 11.60 16.08
C PRO A 173 -8.85 12.77 15.66
N GLN A 174 -8.51 14.00 16.06
CA GLN A 174 -9.22 15.20 15.63
C GLN A 174 -9.12 15.41 14.11
N ILE A 175 -7.96 15.11 13.50
CA ILE A 175 -7.78 15.22 12.05
C ILE A 175 -8.69 14.24 11.32
N ILE A 176 -8.80 13.00 11.82
CA ILE A 176 -9.74 11.99 11.28
C ILE A 176 -11.17 12.53 11.34
N THR A 177 -11.57 13.05 12.50
CA THR A 177 -12.91 13.58 12.71
C THR A 177 -13.21 14.72 11.75
N GLU A 178 -12.27 15.64 11.54
CA GLU A 178 -12.41 16.76 10.59
C GLU A 178 -12.59 16.28 9.14
N VAL A 179 -11.83 15.28 8.70
CA VAL A 179 -11.94 14.72 7.34
C VAL A 179 -13.28 14.00 7.11
N THR A 180 -13.87 13.45 8.17
CA THR A 180 -15.16 12.73 8.09
C THR A 180 -16.41 13.61 8.23
N LYS A 181 -16.27 14.90 8.58
CA LYS A 181 -17.40 15.83 8.67
C LYS A 181 -17.79 16.26 7.25
N ILE A 182 -18.92 15.75 6.78
CA ILE A 182 -19.57 16.13 5.52
C ILE A 182 -20.55 17.28 5.78
#